data_AF-A0A956C1F2-F1
#
_entry.id   AF-A0A956C1F2-F1
#
_cell.length_a   1.000
_cell.length_b   1.000
_cell.length_c   1.000
_cell.angle_alpha   90.00
_cell.angle_beta   90.00
_cell.angle_gamma   90.00
#
_symmetry.space_group_name_H-M   'P 1'
#
loop_
_entity.id
_entity.type
_entity.pdbx_description
1 polymer ?
#
loop_
_entity_poly.entity_id
_entity_poly.type
_entity_poly.pdbx_seq_one_letter_code
_entity_poly.pdbx_strand_id
1 'polypeptide(L)'
;MARHYAIVDDFAPETTALRAHFDERFAEPRVARGDRFVWDMWHVPGQYTALRTPAWTYFPKRLYAALHARLVAYGRSELGCHDISPPWLSCYIEGCKQELHGDLPHGPFAFVLSLTPWRGRAFRGGETLLLRPDILDYWRGFASVRGLEEPGILHALAPRFGRLVVFDPRVPHGVREVRGTMDPREGRLVLHGWFVQPRPFIEGPVSTKAVAARIASLTDTVSRQMEGGLDVAGVLSLRARIGPDGRVNEARVLRDTTRVPAEQEGARRRLVRAVRAALLAMQMPRARGPSTLTLPLVFERG
;
A
#
# COMPACT_ATOMS: atom_id res chain seq x y z
N MET A 1 17.35 -1.89 -0.67
CA MET A 1 16.85 -1.61 -2.03
C MET A 1 15.44 -1.09 -1.92
N ALA A 2 15.07 -0.12 -2.76
CA ALA A 2 13.71 0.38 -2.79
C ALA A 2 12.76 -0.73 -3.25
N ARG A 3 11.61 -0.87 -2.61
CA ARG A 3 10.58 -1.88 -2.95
C ARG A 3 9.29 -1.14 -3.22
N HIS A 4 8.71 -1.34 -4.40
CA HIS A 4 7.48 -0.68 -4.82
C HIS A 4 6.22 -1.38 -4.32
N TYR A 5 6.33 -2.58 -3.74
CA TYR A 5 5.22 -3.22 -3.05
C TYR A 5 5.68 -4.09 -1.87
N ALA A 6 4.71 -4.45 -1.04
CA ALA A 6 4.81 -5.41 0.04
C ALA A 6 3.56 -6.31 0.05
N ILE A 7 3.74 -7.55 0.49
CA ILE A 7 2.68 -8.53 0.65
C ILE A 7 2.63 -8.95 2.12
N VAL A 8 1.43 -9.00 2.67
CA VAL A 8 1.15 -9.57 3.99
C VAL A 8 0.03 -10.59 3.80
N ASP A 9 0.39 -11.86 3.90
CA ASP A 9 -0.58 -12.96 3.92
C ASP A 9 -1.28 -13.03 5.28
N ASP A 10 -2.48 -13.61 5.31
CA ASP A 10 -3.28 -13.79 6.54
C ASP A 10 -3.43 -12.50 7.36
N PHE A 11 -3.62 -11.37 6.67
CA PHE A 11 -3.54 -10.04 7.26
C PHE A 11 -4.56 -9.79 8.37
N ALA A 12 -5.80 -10.26 8.18
CA ALA A 12 -6.94 -9.92 9.02
C ALA A 12 -7.84 -11.15 9.25
N PRO A 13 -8.09 -11.57 10.50
CA PRO A 13 -9.06 -12.64 10.79
C PRO A 13 -10.49 -12.26 10.36
N GLU A 14 -10.79 -10.96 10.27
CA GLU A 14 -12.09 -10.44 9.82
C GLU A 14 -12.43 -10.85 8.37
N THR A 15 -11.44 -11.20 7.54
CA THR A 15 -11.65 -11.57 6.12
C THR A 15 -12.63 -12.73 5.94
N THR A 16 -12.63 -13.71 6.85
CA THR A 16 -13.57 -14.85 6.82
C THR A 16 -15.02 -14.38 6.98
N ALA A 17 -15.29 -13.55 7.99
CA ALA A 17 -16.63 -13.03 8.24
C ALA A 17 -17.10 -12.06 7.13
N LEU A 18 -16.18 -11.23 6.61
CA LEU A 18 -16.48 -10.33 5.48
C LEU A 18 -16.86 -11.12 4.24
N ARG A 19 -16.12 -12.19 3.95
CA ARG A 19 -16.41 -13.07 2.83
C ARG A 19 -17.75 -13.79 3.00
N ALA A 20 -18.00 -14.37 4.17
CA ALA A 20 -19.27 -15.05 4.45
C ALA A 20 -20.48 -14.11 4.30
N HIS A 21 -20.37 -12.87 4.79
CA HIS A 21 -21.41 -11.84 4.63
C HIS A 21 -21.69 -11.52 3.15
N PHE A 22 -20.65 -11.46 2.32
CA PHE A 22 -20.81 -11.29 0.88
C PHE A 22 -21.52 -12.50 0.24
N ASP A 23 -21.08 -13.72 0.57
CA ASP A 23 -21.66 -14.95 -0.01
C ASP A 23 -23.14 -15.12 0.36
N GLU A 24 -23.50 -14.86 1.62
CA GLU A 24 -24.89 -14.92 2.11
C GLU A 24 -25.80 -13.96 1.34
N ARG A 25 -25.29 -12.77 0.97
CA ARG A 25 -26.06 -11.80 0.18
C ARG A 25 -26.42 -12.29 -1.23
N PHE A 26 -25.61 -13.19 -1.79
CA PHE A 26 -25.80 -13.76 -3.12
C PHE A 26 -26.27 -15.23 -3.10
N ALA A 27 -26.47 -15.84 -1.93
CA ALA A 27 -26.83 -17.26 -1.80
C ALA A 27 -28.18 -17.62 -2.43
N GLU A 28 -29.15 -16.70 -2.40
CA GLU A 28 -30.50 -16.89 -2.93
C GLU A 28 -30.76 -15.95 -4.13
N PRO A 29 -30.31 -16.29 -5.34
CA PRO A 29 -30.35 -15.38 -6.47
C PRO A 29 -31.77 -14.98 -6.89
N ARG A 30 -32.78 -15.81 -6.59
CA ARG A 30 -34.19 -15.58 -6.93
C ARG A 30 -34.93 -14.66 -5.95
N VAL A 31 -34.34 -14.34 -4.80
CA VAL A 31 -34.99 -13.49 -3.79
C VAL A 31 -34.51 -12.04 -3.97
N ALA A 32 -35.46 -11.14 -4.18
CA ALA A 32 -35.18 -9.71 -4.27
C ALA A 32 -35.05 -9.12 -2.86
N ARG A 33 -33.84 -8.66 -2.51
CA ARG A 33 -33.55 -7.93 -1.27
C ARG A 33 -32.94 -6.59 -1.60
N GLY A 34 -33.39 -5.52 -0.93
CA GLY A 34 -32.92 -4.15 -1.17
C GLY A 34 -31.39 -3.99 -1.07
N ASP A 35 -30.76 -4.77 -0.18
CA ASP A 35 -29.32 -4.78 0.05
C ASP A 35 -28.48 -5.42 -1.07
N ARG A 36 -29.12 -5.97 -2.11
CA ARG A 36 -28.46 -6.47 -3.33
C ARG A 36 -28.30 -5.39 -4.42
N PHE A 37 -29.05 -4.30 -4.34
CA PHE A 37 -29.06 -3.23 -5.36
C PHE A 37 -28.08 -2.09 -5.07
N VAL A 38 -27.01 -2.38 -4.34
CA VAL A 38 -26.03 -1.38 -3.86
C VAL A 38 -24.73 -1.32 -4.69
N TRP A 39 -24.70 -2.03 -5.82
CA TRP A 39 -23.53 -2.15 -6.68
C TRP A 39 -23.61 -1.21 -7.89
N ASP A 40 -22.57 -0.40 -8.05
CA ASP A 40 -22.33 0.43 -9.23
C ASP A 40 -21.53 -0.38 -10.26
N MET A 41 -22.04 -0.49 -11.50
CA MET A 41 -21.26 -0.99 -12.63
C MET A 41 -20.39 0.14 -13.15
N TRP A 42 -19.16 0.19 -12.64
CA TRP A 42 -18.22 1.23 -13.02
C TRP A 42 -17.46 0.82 -14.28
N HIS A 43 -17.97 1.27 -15.42
CA HIS A 43 -17.37 1.06 -16.73
C HIS A 43 -16.91 2.39 -17.31
N VAL A 44 -15.61 2.51 -17.59
CA VAL A 44 -15.05 3.57 -18.43
C VAL A 44 -14.32 2.89 -19.58
N PRO A 45 -14.77 3.11 -20.83
CA PRO A 45 -14.18 2.50 -22.01
C PRO A 45 -12.67 2.70 -22.07
N GLY A 46 -11.93 1.61 -22.28
CA GLY A 46 -10.47 1.63 -22.36
C GLY A 46 -9.74 1.87 -21.04
N GLN A 47 -10.42 1.87 -19.89
CA GLN A 47 -9.76 2.08 -18.59
C GLN A 47 -10.15 1.05 -17.54
N TYR A 48 -11.43 0.92 -17.19
CA TYR A 48 -11.83 0.04 -16.09
C TYR A 48 -13.24 -0.49 -16.26
N THR A 49 -13.47 -1.69 -15.75
CA THR A 49 -14.77 -2.35 -15.67
C THR A 49 -14.79 -3.20 -14.41
N ALA A 50 -15.61 -2.81 -13.43
CA ALA A 50 -15.82 -3.59 -12.21
C ALA A 50 -17.15 -3.21 -11.54
N LEU A 51 -17.69 -4.13 -10.76
CA LEU A 51 -18.75 -3.81 -9.79
C LEU A 51 -18.10 -3.22 -8.55
N ARG A 52 -18.62 -2.10 -8.03
CA ARG A 52 -18.11 -1.48 -6.80
C ARG A 52 -19.20 -0.94 -5.89
N THR A 53 -18.88 -0.85 -4.61
CA THR A 53 -19.73 -0.21 -3.60
C THR A 53 -18.85 0.26 -2.42
N PRO A 54 -19.20 1.31 -1.68
CA PRO A 54 -18.45 1.67 -0.48
C PRO A 54 -18.49 0.55 0.56
N ALA A 55 -17.33 0.13 1.09
CA ALA A 55 -17.27 -1.01 2.00
C ALA A 55 -18.02 -0.76 3.32
N TRP A 56 -18.03 0.49 3.79
CA TRP A 56 -18.64 0.91 5.06
C TRP A 56 -20.18 0.90 5.03
N THR A 57 -20.80 0.97 3.85
CA THR A 57 -22.26 0.81 3.69
C THR A 57 -22.65 -0.64 3.44
N TYR A 58 -21.73 -1.46 2.92
CA TYR A 58 -22.00 -2.85 2.59
C TYR A 58 -21.92 -3.79 3.80
N PHE A 59 -20.86 -3.67 4.62
CA PHE A 59 -20.60 -4.59 5.73
C PHE A 59 -21.21 -4.13 7.05
N PRO A 60 -21.49 -5.06 7.99
CA PRO A 60 -21.95 -4.70 9.34
C PRO A 60 -20.95 -3.75 10.02
N LYS A 61 -21.48 -2.68 10.64
CA LYS A 61 -20.66 -1.59 11.23
C LYS A 61 -19.53 -2.09 12.14
N ARG A 62 -19.81 -3.06 13.01
CA ARG A 62 -18.80 -3.64 13.93
C ARG A 62 -17.68 -4.36 13.17
N LEU A 63 -18.04 -5.12 12.13
CA LEU A 63 -17.09 -5.88 11.32
C LEU A 63 -16.20 -4.94 10.50
N TYR A 64 -16.81 -3.93 9.86
CA TYR A 64 -16.07 -2.89 9.14
C TYR A 64 -15.11 -2.11 10.07
N ALA A 65 -15.59 -1.69 11.25
CA ALA A 65 -14.78 -0.94 12.20
C ALA A 65 -13.54 -1.72 12.68
N ALA A 66 -13.68 -3.03 12.91
CA ALA A 66 -12.57 -3.90 13.29
C ALA A 66 -11.50 -3.98 12.17
N LEU A 67 -11.93 -4.21 10.92
CA LEU A 67 -11.01 -4.22 9.78
C LEU A 67 -10.33 -2.86 9.59
N HIS A 68 -11.10 -1.76 9.66
CA HIS A 68 -10.58 -0.40 9.52
C HIS A 68 -9.51 -0.12 10.57
N ALA A 69 -9.79 -0.42 11.85
CA ALA A 69 -8.83 -0.24 12.94
C ALA A 69 -7.53 -1.03 12.70
N ARG A 70 -7.63 -2.24 12.14
CA ARG A 70 -6.46 -3.08 11.81
C ARG A 70 -5.63 -2.49 10.67
N LEU A 71 -6.27 -2.05 9.59
CA LEU A 71 -5.60 -1.35 8.49
C LEU A 71 -4.91 -0.09 9.01
N VAL A 72 -5.59 0.74 9.80
CA VAL A 72 -5.01 1.95 10.40
C VAL A 72 -3.83 1.62 11.32
N ALA A 73 -3.93 0.59 12.15
CA ALA A 73 -2.83 0.14 13.00
C ALA A 73 -1.60 -0.27 12.16
N TYR A 74 -1.80 -1.04 11.09
CA TYR A 74 -0.74 -1.40 10.14
C TYR A 74 -0.15 -0.17 9.43
N GLY A 75 -1.00 0.75 8.97
CA GLY A 75 -0.56 1.99 8.33
C GLY A 75 0.33 2.82 9.25
N ARG A 76 -0.04 2.94 10.52
CA ARG A 76 0.71 3.67 11.54
C ARG A 76 2.04 3.01 11.86
N SER A 77 2.02 1.70 12.13
CA SER A 77 3.22 0.98 12.55
C SER A 77 4.19 0.78 11.39
N GLU A 78 3.73 0.36 10.21
CA GLU A 78 4.58 -0.09 9.09
C GLU A 78 4.86 0.99 8.04
N LEU A 79 3.96 1.96 7.87
CA LEU A 79 4.05 2.95 6.79
C LEU A 79 4.24 4.39 7.30
N GLY A 80 3.82 4.69 8.53
CA GLY A 80 3.73 6.05 9.05
C GLY A 80 2.49 6.83 8.56
N CYS A 81 1.48 6.13 8.04
CA CYS A 81 0.22 6.73 7.62
C CYS A 81 -0.81 6.62 8.75
N HIS A 82 -1.48 7.71 9.10
CA HIS A 82 -2.33 7.73 10.29
C HIS A 82 -3.77 7.30 10.08
N ASP A 83 -4.19 7.19 8.84
CA ASP A 83 -5.51 6.72 8.46
C ASP A 83 -5.50 6.06 7.07
N ILE A 84 -6.66 5.58 6.65
CA ILE A 84 -6.95 5.14 5.28
C ILE A 84 -8.08 5.96 4.66
N SER A 85 -8.11 6.07 3.33
CA SER A 85 -9.31 6.53 2.63
C SER A 85 -10.48 5.57 2.88
N PRO A 86 -11.74 6.03 2.80
CA PRO A 86 -12.89 5.12 2.79
C PRO A 86 -12.72 4.02 1.73
N PRO A 87 -12.64 2.73 2.12
CA PRO A 87 -12.34 1.67 1.17
C PRO A 87 -13.51 1.38 0.24
N TRP A 88 -13.18 1.08 -1.02
CA TRP A 88 -14.12 0.49 -1.97
C TRP A 88 -14.10 -1.03 -1.82
N LEU A 89 -15.28 -1.65 -1.86
CA LEU A 89 -15.42 -3.07 -2.12
C LEU A 89 -15.66 -3.25 -3.62
N SER A 90 -14.82 -4.04 -4.29
CA SER A 90 -14.93 -4.31 -5.72
C SER A 90 -15.03 -5.79 -6.01
N CYS A 91 -15.96 -6.14 -6.88
CA CYS A 91 -16.21 -7.49 -7.38
C CYS A 91 -15.96 -7.53 -8.89
N TYR A 92 -15.14 -8.49 -9.32
CA TYR A 92 -14.77 -8.71 -10.72
C TYR A 92 -15.28 -10.08 -11.13
N ILE A 93 -16.17 -10.08 -12.11
CA ILE A 93 -16.72 -11.25 -12.81
C ILE A 93 -16.26 -11.21 -14.27
N GLU A 94 -16.84 -12.03 -15.14
CA GLU A 94 -16.54 -12.07 -16.59
C GLU A 94 -16.36 -10.67 -17.20
N GLY A 95 -15.26 -10.47 -17.91
CA GLY A 95 -14.93 -9.24 -18.63
C GLY A 95 -14.47 -8.08 -17.74
N CYS A 96 -14.58 -8.19 -16.41
CA CYS A 96 -14.12 -7.15 -15.50
C CYS A 96 -12.59 -7.09 -15.48
N LYS A 97 -12.04 -5.87 -15.58
CA LYS A 97 -10.60 -5.59 -15.63
C LYS A 97 -10.29 -4.15 -15.21
N GLN A 98 -9.01 -3.87 -15.01
CA GLN A 98 -8.50 -2.50 -15.00
C GLN A 98 -7.25 -2.46 -15.87
N GLU A 99 -7.24 -1.57 -16.85
CA GLU A 99 -6.07 -1.26 -17.65
C GLU A 99 -5.00 -0.58 -16.77
N LEU A 100 -3.77 -0.48 -17.27
CA LEU A 100 -2.67 0.12 -16.52
C LEU A 100 -2.94 1.61 -16.27
N HIS A 101 -2.88 2.02 -15.00
CA HIS A 101 -3.09 3.40 -14.55
C HIS A 101 -2.21 3.72 -13.33
N GLY A 102 -2.20 4.99 -12.91
CA GLY A 102 -1.62 5.45 -11.65
C GLY A 102 -2.69 6.08 -10.77
N ASP A 103 -2.44 6.12 -9.47
CA ASP A 103 -3.41 6.45 -8.41
C ASP A 103 -3.20 7.83 -7.78
N LEU A 104 -2.32 8.66 -8.36
CA LEU A 104 -2.09 10.02 -7.86
C LEU A 104 -3.35 10.89 -8.07
N PRO A 105 -3.71 11.77 -7.11
CA PRO A 105 -2.94 12.20 -5.93
C PRO A 105 -3.41 11.56 -4.59
N HIS A 106 -4.08 10.41 -4.59
CA HIS A 106 -4.90 9.97 -3.44
C HIS A 106 -4.14 9.68 -2.12
N GLY A 107 -2.91 9.20 -2.17
CA GLY A 107 -2.08 8.95 -0.98
C GLY A 107 -0.71 8.37 -1.32
N PRO A 108 0.20 8.25 -0.33
CA PRO A 108 1.55 7.71 -0.54
C PRO A 108 1.62 6.20 -0.79
N PHE A 109 0.60 5.44 -0.38
CA PHE A 109 0.53 3.98 -0.58
C PHE A 109 -0.90 3.57 -0.94
N ALA A 110 -1.06 2.84 -2.03
CA ALA A 110 -2.31 2.14 -2.34
C ALA A 110 -2.30 0.74 -1.70
N PHE A 111 -3.49 0.19 -1.46
CA PHE A 111 -3.63 -1.17 -0.96
C PHE A 111 -4.78 -1.94 -1.60
N VAL A 112 -4.62 -3.26 -1.65
CA VAL A 112 -5.66 -4.22 -2.02
C VAL A 112 -5.65 -5.34 -0.98
N LEU A 113 -6.76 -5.52 -0.26
CA LEU A 113 -7.02 -6.65 0.61
C LEU A 113 -7.97 -7.61 -0.08
N SER A 114 -7.55 -8.86 -0.29
CA SER A 114 -8.35 -9.84 -1.02
C SER A 114 -9.23 -10.69 -0.12
N LEU A 115 -10.49 -10.86 -0.55
CA LEU A 115 -11.47 -11.81 -0.04
C LEU A 115 -11.74 -12.94 -1.06
N THR A 116 -10.85 -13.12 -2.04
CA THR A 116 -11.03 -14.06 -3.14
C THR A 116 -10.60 -15.47 -2.71
N PRO A 117 -11.42 -16.51 -2.91
CA PRO A 117 -11.06 -17.89 -2.63
C PRO A 117 -10.20 -18.39 -3.78
N TRP A 118 -8.93 -17.96 -3.79
CA TRP A 118 -8.05 -18.09 -4.96
C TRP A 118 -7.75 -19.56 -5.34
N ARG A 119 -7.70 -20.44 -4.34
CA ARG A 119 -7.51 -21.88 -4.53
C ARG A 119 -8.85 -22.50 -4.93
N GLY A 120 -8.88 -23.17 -6.08
CA GLY A 120 -10.09 -23.81 -6.60
C GLY A 120 -11.06 -22.86 -7.32
N ARG A 121 -10.68 -21.60 -7.54
CA ARG A 121 -11.51 -20.60 -8.24
C ARG A 121 -12.02 -21.08 -9.60
N ALA A 122 -13.23 -20.67 -9.95
CA ALA A 122 -13.87 -20.98 -11.24
C ALA A 122 -13.38 -20.11 -12.42
N PHE A 123 -12.54 -19.10 -12.17
CA PHE A 123 -12.11 -18.13 -13.17
C PHE A 123 -10.58 -18.08 -13.40
N ARG A 124 -10.18 -17.50 -14.52
CA ARG A 124 -8.81 -17.13 -14.87
C ARG A 124 -8.64 -15.61 -14.83
N GLY A 125 -7.40 -15.16 -14.65
CA GLY A 125 -7.06 -13.75 -14.48
C GLY A 125 -7.33 -13.23 -13.07
N GLY A 126 -7.56 -11.93 -12.93
CA GLY A 126 -7.80 -11.25 -11.66
C GLY A 126 -6.54 -10.94 -10.85
N GLU A 127 -5.34 -11.22 -11.35
CA GLU A 127 -4.11 -10.76 -10.70
C GLU A 127 -4.04 -9.24 -10.66
N THR A 128 -3.55 -8.69 -9.55
CA THR A 128 -3.12 -7.28 -9.51
C THR A 128 -1.80 -7.19 -10.27
N LEU A 129 -1.77 -6.37 -11.31
CA LEU A 129 -0.63 -6.17 -12.18
C LEU A 129 0.13 -4.92 -11.73
N LEU A 130 1.45 -5.00 -11.57
CA LEU A 130 2.33 -3.87 -11.29
C LEU A 130 3.45 -3.85 -12.34
N LEU A 131 3.68 -2.71 -12.98
CA LEU A 131 4.80 -2.56 -13.91
C LEU A 131 6.13 -2.70 -13.16
N ARG A 132 7.05 -3.48 -13.73
CA ARG A 132 8.35 -3.70 -13.09
C ARG A 132 9.19 -2.41 -13.17
N PRO A 133 9.87 -2.00 -12.08
CA PRO A 133 10.59 -0.72 -12.06
C PRO A 133 11.70 -0.61 -13.11
N ASP A 134 12.33 -1.72 -13.49
CA ASP A 134 13.35 -1.77 -14.54
C ASP A 134 12.79 -1.47 -15.94
N ILE A 135 11.48 -1.61 -16.13
CA ILE A 135 10.80 -1.30 -17.40
C ILE A 135 10.46 0.18 -17.51
N LEU A 136 10.35 0.89 -16.39
CA LEU A 136 10.14 2.34 -16.39
C LEU A 136 11.34 3.11 -16.99
N ASP A 137 12.52 2.48 -17.05
CA ASP A 137 13.74 2.99 -17.71
C ASP A 137 14.31 1.91 -18.66
N TYR A 138 13.47 1.46 -19.59
CA TYR A 138 13.73 0.30 -20.44
C TYR A 138 15.04 0.38 -21.23
N TRP A 139 15.29 1.51 -21.90
CA TRP A 139 16.41 1.65 -22.83
C TRP A 139 17.77 1.63 -22.17
N ARG A 140 17.86 2.03 -20.89
CA ARG A 140 19.12 1.99 -20.14
C ARG A 140 19.67 0.57 -19.96
N GLY A 141 18.77 -0.41 -19.81
CA GLY A 141 19.13 -1.82 -19.61
C GLY A 141 18.88 -2.71 -20.83
N PHE A 142 18.54 -2.13 -21.98
CA PHE A 142 18.13 -2.87 -23.16
C PHE A 142 19.28 -3.74 -23.72
N ALA A 143 18.96 -5.00 -24.01
CA ALA A 143 19.85 -5.94 -24.68
C ALA A 143 19.14 -6.53 -25.89
N SER A 144 19.64 -6.26 -27.09
CA SER A 144 19.04 -6.66 -28.37
C SER A 144 18.95 -8.17 -28.60
N VAL A 145 19.64 -8.96 -27.76
CA VAL A 145 19.69 -10.43 -27.83
C VAL A 145 18.68 -11.12 -26.90
N ARG A 146 17.86 -10.37 -26.17
CA ARG A 146 16.92 -10.91 -25.18
C ARG A 146 15.48 -10.57 -25.55
N GLY A 147 14.66 -11.60 -25.79
CA GLY A 147 13.21 -11.44 -25.92
C GLY A 147 12.57 -10.93 -24.62
N LEU A 148 11.55 -10.09 -24.74
CA LEU A 148 10.80 -9.54 -23.61
C LEU A 148 9.33 -9.96 -23.72
N GLU A 149 8.89 -10.78 -22.76
CA GLU A 149 7.52 -11.23 -22.63
C GLU A 149 6.84 -10.56 -21.42
N GLU A 150 5.52 -10.67 -21.30
CA GLU A 150 4.74 -10.03 -20.22
C GLU A 150 5.28 -10.29 -18.79
N PRO A 151 5.73 -11.49 -18.39
CA PRO A 151 6.33 -11.69 -17.05
C PRO A 151 7.64 -10.91 -16.84
N GLY A 152 8.31 -10.54 -17.93
CA GLY A 152 9.44 -9.61 -17.96
C GLY A 152 9.03 -8.15 -17.80
N ILE A 153 7.75 -7.82 -18.01
CA ILE A 153 7.20 -6.46 -18.00
C ILE A 153 6.43 -6.19 -16.70
N LEU A 154 5.61 -7.14 -16.26
CA LEU A 154 4.66 -7.00 -15.17
C LEU A 154 4.97 -7.98 -14.02
N HIS A 155 4.80 -7.51 -12.80
CA HIS A 155 4.55 -8.37 -11.65
C HIS A 155 3.05 -8.68 -11.58
N ALA A 156 2.69 -9.96 -11.73
CA ALA A 156 1.33 -10.44 -11.52
C ALA A 156 1.18 -10.99 -10.10
N LEU A 157 0.45 -10.28 -9.25
CA LEU A 157 0.21 -10.62 -7.86
C LEU A 157 -1.15 -11.31 -7.71
N ALA A 158 -1.13 -12.59 -7.38
CA ALA A 158 -2.33 -13.35 -7.10
C ALA A 158 -3.08 -12.78 -5.87
N PRO A 159 -4.39 -12.45 -5.98
CA PRO A 159 -5.23 -11.99 -4.87
C PRO A 159 -5.65 -13.20 -4.03
N ARG A 160 -4.70 -13.75 -3.26
CA ARG A 160 -4.99 -14.88 -2.37
C ARG A 160 -5.89 -14.42 -1.23
N PHE A 161 -6.77 -15.30 -0.75
CA PHE A 161 -7.64 -15.02 0.38
C PHE A 161 -6.84 -14.49 1.58
N GLY A 162 -7.29 -13.40 2.20
CA GLY A 162 -6.63 -12.82 3.38
C GLY A 162 -5.36 -12.02 3.07
N ARG A 163 -4.92 -11.94 1.81
CA ARG A 163 -3.72 -11.21 1.42
C ARG A 163 -3.96 -9.72 1.32
N LEU A 164 -3.13 -8.94 2.02
CA LEU A 164 -2.95 -7.52 1.81
C LEU A 164 -1.74 -7.28 0.89
N VAL A 165 -1.95 -6.57 -0.21
CA VAL A 165 -0.91 -5.98 -1.04
C VAL A 165 -0.89 -4.48 -0.78
N VAL A 166 0.28 -3.93 -0.48
CA VAL A 166 0.50 -2.47 -0.32
C VAL A 166 1.56 -2.05 -1.32
N PHE A 167 1.32 -1.02 -2.10
CA PHE A 167 2.22 -0.62 -3.17
C PHE A 167 2.27 0.89 -3.40
N ASP A 168 3.30 1.30 -4.13
CA ASP A 168 3.53 2.67 -4.55
C ASP A 168 2.52 3.04 -5.67
N PRO A 169 1.57 3.96 -5.41
CA PRO A 169 0.48 4.28 -6.34
C PRO A 169 0.95 4.97 -7.63
N ARG A 170 2.22 5.40 -7.67
CA ARG A 170 2.85 6.01 -8.85
C ARG A 170 3.29 4.98 -9.88
N VAL A 171 3.47 3.72 -9.46
CA VAL A 171 3.85 2.64 -10.38
C VAL A 171 2.60 2.28 -11.20
N PRO A 172 2.66 2.28 -12.54
CA PRO A 172 1.55 1.85 -13.37
C PRO A 172 1.08 0.44 -12.99
N HIS A 173 -0.21 0.29 -12.77
CA HIS A 173 -0.80 -0.94 -12.25
C HIS A 173 -2.23 -1.14 -12.74
N GLY A 174 -2.74 -2.35 -12.61
CA GLY A 174 -4.08 -2.70 -13.09
C GLY A 174 -4.55 -4.05 -12.55
N VAL A 175 -5.61 -4.59 -13.15
CA VAL A 175 -6.19 -5.89 -12.80
C VAL A 175 -6.37 -6.68 -14.08
N ARG A 176 -5.73 -7.85 -14.15
CA ARG A 176 -5.91 -8.77 -15.28
C ARG A 176 -7.37 -9.14 -15.41
N GLU A 177 -7.86 -9.14 -16.64
CA GLU A 177 -9.25 -9.46 -16.95
C GLU A 177 -9.68 -10.79 -16.34
N VAL A 178 -10.82 -10.78 -15.64
CA VAL A 178 -11.45 -11.97 -15.07
C VAL A 178 -12.30 -12.65 -16.14
N ARG A 179 -12.07 -13.95 -16.35
CA ARG A 179 -12.80 -14.79 -17.32
C ARG A 179 -13.17 -16.15 -16.72
N GLY A 180 -14.40 -16.59 -16.89
CA GLY A 180 -14.92 -17.90 -16.52
C GLY A 180 -16.12 -17.91 -15.58
N THR A 181 -16.59 -16.76 -15.07
CA THR A 181 -17.74 -16.74 -14.13
C THR A 181 -18.58 -15.47 -14.22
N MET A 182 -19.90 -15.64 -14.20
CA MET A 182 -20.88 -14.58 -13.95
C MET A 182 -21.42 -14.58 -12.52
N ASP A 183 -21.11 -15.61 -11.72
CA ASP A 183 -21.52 -15.68 -10.31
C ASP A 183 -20.59 -14.78 -9.46
N PRO A 184 -21.10 -13.72 -8.82
CA PRO A 184 -20.30 -12.84 -7.97
C PRO A 184 -19.57 -13.57 -6.84
N ARG A 185 -20.12 -14.68 -6.32
CA ARG A 185 -19.51 -15.49 -5.26
C ARG A 185 -18.23 -16.17 -5.75
N GLU A 186 -18.19 -16.55 -7.01
CA GLU A 186 -17.01 -17.16 -7.63
C GLU A 186 -16.02 -16.12 -8.17
N GLY A 187 -16.39 -14.85 -8.21
CA GLY A 187 -15.55 -13.76 -8.74
C GLY A 187 -14.38 -13.36 -7.83
N ARG A 188 -13.55 -12.43 -8.33
CA ARG A 188 -12.52 -11.77 -7.52
C ARG A 188 -13.16 -10.68 -6.68
N LEU A 189 -13.05 -10.78 -5.36
CA LEU A 189 -13.57 -9.83 -4.40
C LEU A 189 -12.43 -9.21 -3.60
N VAL A 190 -12.35 -7.87 -3.58
CA VAL A 190 -11.30 -7.15 -2.87
C VAL A 190 -11.82 -5.88 -2.21
N LEU A 191 -11.21 -5.49 -1.09
CA LEU A 191 -11.24 -4.12 -0.59
C LEU A 191 -10.01 -3.38 -1.07
N HIS A 192 -10.15 -2.12 -1.47
CA HIS A 192 -9.01 -1.29 -1.88
C HIS A 192 -9.20 0.18 -1.51
N GLY A 193 -8.08 0.89 -1.45
CA GLY A 193 -8.02 2.31 -1.09
C GLY A 193 -6.57 2.74 -0.86
N TRP A 194 -6.39 3.86 -0.17
CA TRP A 194 -5.08 4.46 0.08
C TRP A 194 -4.82 4.64 1.57
N PHE A 195 -3.58 4.42 1.98
CA PHE A 195 -3.08 4.92 3.25
C PHE A 195 -2.78 6.41 3.11
N VAL A 196 -3.24 7.22 4.05
CA VAL A 196 -3.22 8.69 3.97
C VAL A 196 -2.63 9.31 5.24
N GLN A 197 -2.43 10.63 5.19
CA GLN A 197 -1.93 11.45 6.31
C GLN A 197 -0.58 10.93 6.85
N PRO A 198 0.49 10.94 6.04
CA PRO A 198 1.82 10.57 6.50
C PRO A 198 2.28 11.53 7.60
N ARG A 199 2.49 11.02 8.80
CA ARG A 199 3.04 11.79 9.93
C ARG A 199 3.68 10.85 10.97
N PRO A 200 4.58 11.34 11.83
CA PRO A 200 5.21 10.52 12.87
C PRO A 200 4.19 9.77 13.73
N PHE A 201 4.44 8.51 14.01
CA PHE A 201 3.65 7.67 14.92
C PHE A 201 4.54 7.15 16.04
N ILE A 202 4.08 7.29 17.29
CA ILE A 202 4.86 6.94 18.48
C ILE A 202 4.05 5.97 19.34
N GLU A 203 4.67 4.86 19.70
CA GLU A 203 4.18 3.91 20.68
C GLU A 203 5.09 3.95 21.90
N GLY A 204 4.57 4.31 23.06
CA GLY A 204 5.34 4.39 24.31
C GLY A 204 5.38 5.80 24.93
N PRO A 205 6.17 5.99 25.99
CA PRO A 205 6.11 7.19 26.84
C PRO A 205 6.85 8.43 26.29
N VAL A 206 7.63 8.33 25.21
CA VAL A 206 8.25 9.52 24.60
C VAL A 206 7.16 10.40 23.99
N SER A 207 7.17 11.70 24.33
CA SER A 207 6.16 12.63 23.83
C SER A 207 6.36 13.01 22.36
N THR A 208 5.27 13.32 21.67
CA THR A 208 5.29 13.91 20.31
C THR A 208 6.12 15.18 20.24
N LYS A 209 6.05 16.03 21.27
CA LYS A 209 6.84 17.27 21.37
C LYS A 209 8.35 16.99 21.40
N ALA A 210 8.78 15.98 22.16
CA ALA A 210 10.18 15.59 22.22
C ALA A 210 10.71 15.12 20.86
N VAL A 211 9.92 14.32 20.13
CA VAL A 211 10.28 13.89 18.77
C VAL A 211 10.32 15.07 17.81
N ALA A 212 9.31 15.93 17.82
CA ALA A 212 9.25 17.12 16.96
C ALA A 212 10.47 18.03 17.13
N ALA A 213 10.93 18.25 18.36
CA ALA A 213 12.13 19.04 18.66
C ALA A 213 13.42 18.45 18.06
N ARG A 214 13.45 17.15 17.75
CA ARG A 214 14.60 16.49 17.10
C ARG A 214 14.45 16.35 15.60
N ILE A 215 13.22 16.40 15.07
CA ILE A 215 12.97 16.34 13.63
C ILE A 215 13.67 17.50 12.89
N ALA A 216 13.81 18.69 13.50
CA ALA A 216 14.52 19.81 12.88
C ALA A 216 15.96 19.44 12.42
N SER A 217 16.73 18.75 13.27
CA SER A 217 18.09 18.29 12.92
C SER A 217 18.11 17.24 11.79
N LEU A 218 17.03 16.47 11.66
CA LEU A 218 16.86 15.54 10.56
C LEU A 218 16.54 16.28 9.26
N THR A 219 15.69 17.32 9.33
CA THR A 219 15.40 18.20 8.21
C THR A 219 16.69 18.83 7.67
N ASP A 220 17.56 19.36 8.52
CA ASP A 220 18.86 19.91 8.09
C ASP A 220 19.75 18.87 7.40
N THR A 221 19.70 17.62 7.87
CA THR A 221 20.43 16.52 7.23
C THR A 221 19.86 16.20 5.85
N VAL A 222 18.53 16.17 5.72
CA VAL A 222 17.86 15.97 4.43
C VAL A 222 18.19 17.12 3.47
N SER A 223 18.07 18.38 3.91
CA SER A 223 18.37 19.56 3.10
C SER A 223 19.79 19.54 2.55
N ARG A 224 20.80 19.26 3.38
CA ARG A 224 22.20 19.14 2.92
C ARG A 224 22.42 18.04 1.88
N GLN A 225 21.68 16.95 1.96
CA GLN A 225 21.76 15.89 0.95
C GLN A 225 21.04 16.28 -0.35
N MET A 226 20.07 17.20 -0.28
CA MET A 226 19.32 17.71 -1.43
C MET A 226 19.99 18.89 -2.13
N GLU A 227 20.86 19.66 -1.44
CA GLU A 227 21.62 20.80 -2.00
C GLU A 227 22.38 20.47 -3.30
N GLY A 228 22.77 19.20 -3.50
CA GLY A 228 23.40 18.72 -4.73
C GLY A 228 22.47 18.51 -5.93
N GLY A 229 21.24 19.04 -5.90
CA GLY A 229 20.26 18.88 -6.99
C GLY A 229 19.62 17.49 -7.05
N LEU A 230 19.49 16.82 -5.89
CA LEU A 230 18.90 15.48 -5.81
C LEU A 230 17.38 15.54 -6.07
N ASP A 231 16.98 15.02 -7.22
CA ASP A 231 15.60 15.01 -7.73
C ASP A 231 14.87 13.75 -7.25
N VAL A 232 14.57 13.73 -5.95
CA VAL A 232 13.95 12.59 -5.26
C VAL A 232 12.45 12.78 -5.09
N ALA A 233 11.68 11.74 -5.40
CA ALA A 233 10.25 11.68 -5.14
C ALA A 233 9.84 10.37 -4.47
N GLY A 234 8.87 10.41 -3.56
CA GLY A 234 8.27 9.24 -2.91
C GLY A 234 8.36 9.30 -1.40
N VAL A 235 8.27 8.13 -0.75
CA VAL A 235 8.22 8.05 0.71
C VAL A 235 9.29 7.11 1.25
N LEU A 236 9.95 7.57 2.31
CA LEU A 236 10.86 6.77 3.13
C LEU A 236 10.27 6.63 4.53
N SER A 237 9.80 5.43 4.88
CA SER A 237 9.29 5.11 6.21
C SER A 237 10.37 4.42 7.03
N LEU A 238 10.72 4.97 8.18
CA LEU A 238 11.75 4.45 9.09
C LEU A 238 11.15 4.08 10.45
N ARG A 239 11.74 3.08 11.10
CA ARG A 239 11.48 2.76 12.51
C ARG A 239 12.70 3.06 13.35
N ALA A 240 12.49 3.74 14.47
CA ALA A 240 13.46 3.90 15.54
C ALA A 240 12.96 3.26 16.84
N ARG A 241 13.83 2.52 17.53
CA ARG A 241 13.58 2.08 18.91
C ARG A 241 14.32 3.00 19.88
N ILE A 242 13.59 3.59 20.80
CA ILE A 242 14.09 4.56 21.78
C ILE A 242 14.12 3.87 23.14
N GLY A 243 15.30 3.82 23.76
CA GLY A 243 15.47 3.29 25.11
C GLY A 243 14.83 4.19 26.18
N PRO A 244 14.64 3.70 27.42
CA PRO A 244 14.17 4.52 28.53
C PRO A 244 15.10 5.70 28.85
N ASP A 245 16.39 5.56 28.55
CA ASP A 245 17.41 6.62 28.62
C ASP A 245 17.26 7.70 27.52
N GLY A 246 16.33 7.51 26.58
CA GLY A 246 16.06 8.40 25.47
C GLY A 246 16.96 8.18 24.25
N ARG A 247 17.92 7.25 24.31
CA ARG A 247 18.82 6.97 23.19
C ARG A 247 18.11 6.15 22.10
N VAL A 248 18.35 6.47 20.83
CA VAL A 248 17.91 5.59 19.73
C VAL A 248 18.87 4.41 19.61
N ASN A 249 18.39 3.21 19.89
CA ASN A 249 19.19 1.99 19.91
C ASN A 249 19.16 1.22 18.58
N GLU A 250 18.10 1.39 17.82
CA GLU A 250 17.91 0.77 16.50
C GLU A 250 17.27 1.79 15.57
N ALA A 251 17.75 1.87 14.33
CA ALA A 251 17.10 2.59 13.24
C ALA A 251 17.09 1.71 11.98
N ARG A 252 15.92 1.47 11.39
CA ARG A 252 15.76 0.65 10.19
C ARG A 252 14.73 1.24 9.22
N VAL A 253 14.90 0.93 7.93
CA VAL A 253 13.91 1.26 6.90
C VAL A 253 12.79 0.22 6.92
N LEU A 254 11.55 0.67 7.00
CA LEU A 254 10.35 -0.16 6.87
C LEU A 254 9.89 -0.24 5.42
N ARG A 255 9.79 0.93 4.77
CA ARG A 255 9.38 1.09 3.37
C ARG A 255 10.20 2.18 2.71
N ASP A 256 10.56 1.94 1.45
CA ASP A 256 11.30 2.87 0.62
C ASP A 256 10.71 2.85 -0.79
N THR A 257 9.85 3.81 -1.06
CA THR A 257 9.31 4.10 -2.39
C THR A 257 10.07 5.24 -3.05
N THR A 258 11.14 5.78 -2.45
CA THR A 258 11.88 6.90 -3.06
C THR A 258 12.45 6.50 -4.43
N ARG A 259 12.32 7.40 -5.40
CA ARG A 259 12.79 7.28 -6.77
C ARG A 259 13.51 8.55 -7.17
N VAL A 260 14.52 8.38 -8.02
CA VAL A 260 15.34 9.44 -8.61
C VAL A 260 15.66 9.05 -10.05
N PRO A 261 16.08 10.01 -10.90
CA PRO A 261 16.75 9.68 -12.14
C PRO A 261 17.89 8.68 -11.95
N ALA A 262 18.05 7.84 -12.97
CA ALA A 262 19.00 6.74 -13.08
C ALA A 262 20.42 7.02 -12.54
N GLU A 263 20.97 8.17 -12.88
CA GLU A 263 22.29 8.68 -12.57
C GLU A 263 22.44 9.14 -11.11
N GLN A 264 21.32 9.47 -10.46
CA GLN A 264 21.28 9.97 -9.09
C GLN A 264 21.05 8.87 -8.05
N GLU A 265 20.91 7.60 -8.44
CA GLU A 265 20.67 6.48 -7.52
C GLU A 265 21.77 6.35 -6.44
N GLY A 266 23.02 6.67 -6.78
CA GLY A 266 24.12 6.75 -5.81
C GLY A 266 23.88 7.81 -4.73
N ALA A 267 23.38 8.99 -5.12
CA ALA A 267 23.03 10.08 -4.21
C ALA A 267 21.80 9.73 -3.36
N ARG A 268 20.76 9.12 -3.94
CA ARG A 268 19.60 8.62 -3.17
C ARG A 268 20.01 7.63 -2.08
N ARG A 269 20.91 6.69 -2.38
CA ARG A 269 21.44 5.74 -1.38
C ARG A 269 22.26 6.42 -0.29
N ARG A 270 22.95 7.53 -0.59
CA ARG A 270 23.62 8.37 0.43
C ARG A 270 22.60 9.07 1.31
N LEU A 271 21.56 9.68 0.73
CA LEU A 271 20.45 10.28 1.46
C LEU A 271 19.82 9.30 2.47
N VAL A 272 19.41 8.11 2.02
CA VAL A 272 18.78 7.10 2.90
C VAL A 272 19.72 6.69 4.05
N ARG A 273 21.02 6.53 3.78
CA ARG A 273 22.01 6.21 4.82
C ARG A 273 22.20 7.36 5.81
N ALA A 274 22.29 8.60 5.32
CA ALA A 274 22.46 9.80 6.13
C ALA A 274 21.25 10.01 7.06
N VAL A 275 20.03 9.89 6.53
CA VAL A 275 18.78 9.95 7.30
C VAL A 275 18.75 8.90 8.40
N ARG A 276 19.08 7.64 8.07
CA ARG A 276 19.15 6.56 9.06
C ARG A 276 20.19 6.83 10.15
N ALA A 277 21.36 7.32 9.77
CA ALA A 277 22.43 7.66 10.71
C ALA A 277 22.04 8.82 11.64
N ALA A 278 21.42 9.87 11.09
CA ALA A 278 20.90 11.00 11.85
C ALA A 278 19.83 10.55 12.86
N LEU A 279 18.92 9.67 12.45
CA LEU A 279 17.91 9.09 13.33
C LEU A 279 18.54 8.28 14.48
N LEU A 280 19.58 7.49 14.20
CA LEU A 280 20.30 6.70 15.20
C LEU A 280 21.09 7.57 16.18
N ALA A 281 21.57 8.74 15.74
CA ALA A 281 22.29 9.69 16.58
C ALA A 281 21.37 10.54 17.47
N MET A 282 20.04 10.43 17.32
CA MET A 282 19.11 11.22 18.13
C MET A 282 19.13 10.81 19.59
N GLN A 283 19.03 11.83 20.45
CA GLN A 283 18.86 11.68 21.89
C GLN A 283 17.58 12.41 22.34
N MET A 284 16.63 11.64 22.85
CA MET A 284 15.39 12.13 23.44
C MET A 284 15.58 12.36 24.96
N PRO A 285 14.68 13.12 25.61
CA PRO A 285 14.59 13.14 27.06
C PRO A 285 14.32 11.72 27.61
N ARG A 286 14.83 11.46 28.81
CA ARG A 286 14.56 10.20 29.53
C ARG A 286 13.05 10.00 29.71
N ALA A 287 12.58 8.78 29.51
CA ALA A 287 11.16 8.42 29.62
C ALA A 287 10.96 7.23 30.56
N ARG A 288 9.72 6.98 30.96
CA ARG A 288 9.35 5.92 31.93
C ARG A 288 9.50 4.48 31.38
N GLY A 289 9.89 4.32 30.11
CA GLY A 289 9.97 3.05 29.42
C GLY A 289 10.41 3.21 27.96
N PRO A 290 10.58 2.10 27.23
CA PRO A 290 10.98 2.13 25.82
C PRO A 290 9.85 2.67 24.94
N SER A 291 10.21 3.32 23.83
CA SER A 291 9.26 3.77 22.81
C SER A 291 9.67 3.30 21.41
N THR A 292 8.71 3.20 20.51
CA THR A 292 8.93 2.98 19.07
C THR A 292 8.41 4.19 18.31
N LEU A 293 9.23 4.72 17.40
CA LEU A 293 8.86 5.78 16.48
C LEU A 293 8.81 5.19 15.06
N THR A 294 7.70 5.38 14.37
CA THR A 294 7.59 5.24 12.92
C THR A 294 7.56 6.63 12.29
N LEU A 295 8.54 6.92 11.43
CA LEU A 295 8.76 8.23 10.82
C LEU A 295 8.65 8.13 9.29
N PRO A 296 7.60 8.68 8.68
CA PRO A 296 7.54 8.87 7.23
C PRO A 296 8.23 10.18 6.83
N LEU A 297 9.10 10.12 5.83
CA LEU A 297 9.62 11.28 5.12
C LEU A 297 9.04 11.26 3.70
N VAL A 298 8.33 12.32 3.33
CA VAL A 298 7.69 12.48 2.03
C VAL A 298 8.52 13.44 1.20
N PHE A 299 8.86 13.02 -0.01
CA PHE A 299 9.60 13.81 -1.00
C PHE A 299 8.67 14.03 -2.19
N GLU A 300 8.32 15.29 -2.42
CA GLU A 300 7.47 15.70 -3.54
C GLU A 300 8.33 16.34 -4.62
N ARG A 301 7.94 16.11 -5.87
CA ARG A 301 8.51 16.76 -7.04
C ARG A 301 7.43 17.65 -7.65
N GLY A 302 7.71 18.96 -7.69
CA GLY A 302 6.93 19.95 -8.43
C GLY A 302 7.47 20.13 -9.83
#